data_AF-A0A0D6JII5-F1
#
_entry.id   AF-A0A0D6JII5-F1
#
_cell.length_a   1.000
_cell.length_b   1.000
_cell.length_c   1.000
_cell.angle_alpha   90.00
_cell.angle_beta   90.00
_cell.angle_gamma   90.00
#
_symmetry.space_group_name_H-M   'P 1'
#
loop_
_entity.id
_entity.type
_entity.pdbx_description
1 polymer ?
#
loop_
_entity_poly.entity_id
_entity_poly.type
_entity_poly.pdbx_seq_one_letter_code
_entity_poly.pdbx_strand_id
1 'polypeptide(L)'
;MGPNLSLSDKIKLAIVALGALAGAVLCFVGPAELREDVPYHRELGLGFGAFGLLIFLALFSVRAKAFLIFIVVTAITIGEAAVTMTFPFPSWQFIGLGIVTVLTACYAVFCLIDAVQGRDPSGVDSIGKDQKS
;
A
#
# COMPACT_ATOMS: atom_id res chain seq x y z
N MET A 1 7.88 5.62 -22.09
CA MET A 1 7.15 4.34 -22.26
C MET A 1 7.44 3.50 -21.03
N GLY A 2 6.54 3.51 -20.04
CA GLY A 2 6.72 2.70 -18.83
C GLY A 2 6.62 1.21 -19.16
N PRO A 3 7.21 0.31 -18.33
CA PRO A 3 7.22 -1.12 -18.57
C PRO A 3 5.79 -1.63 -18.81
N ASN A 4 5.61 -2.43 -19.87
CA ASN A 4 4.33 -3.05 -20.19
C ASN A 4 3.96 -4.05 -19.07
N LEU A 5 3.23 -3.60 -18.06
CA LEU A 5 2.54 -4.46 -17.09
C LEU A 5 1.76 -5.54 -17.86
N SER A 6 1.96 -6.80 -17.49
CA SER A 6 1.21 -7.92 -18.05
C SER A 6 -0.29 -7.65 -17.92
N LEU A 7 -1.08 -8.09 -18.89
CA LEU A 7 -2.54 -7.95 -18.87
C LEU A 7 -3.14 -8.56 -17.58
N SER A 8 -2.50 -9.61 -17.05
CA SER A 8 -2.84 -10.21 -15.75
C SER A 8 -2.66 -9.23 -14.58
N ASP A 9 -1.58 -8.45 -14.55
CA ASP A 9 -1.30 -7.51 -13.46
C ASP A 9 -2.23 -6.31 -13.50
N LYS A 10 -2.61 -5.85 -14.70
CA LYS A 10 -3.62 -4.80 -14.89
C LYS A 10 -4.98 -5.23 -14.36
N ILE A 11 -5.39 -6.49 -14.60
CA ILE A 11 -6.66 -7.04 -14.09
C ILE A 11 -6.63 -7.12 -12.57
N LYS A 12 -5.54 -7.64 -11.97
CA LYS A 12 -5.40 -7.70 -10.51
C LYS A 12 -5.49 -6.31 -9.89
N LEU A 13 -4.79 -5.32 -10.44
CA LEU A 13 -4.83 -3.94 -9.98
C LEU A 13 -6.22 -3.32 -10.13
N ALA A 14 -6.93 -3.60 -11.23
CA ALA A 14 -8.30 -3.13 -11.43
C ALA A 14 -9.27 -3.73 -10.40
N ILE A 15 -9.14 -5.03 -10.08
CA ILE A 15 -9.93 -5.68 -9.02
C ILE A 15 -9.66 -5.04 -7.66
N VAL A 16 -8.39 -4.77 -7.34
CA VAL A 16 -8.00 -4.12 -6.07
C VAL A 16 -8.53 -2.68 -6.00
N ALA A 17 -8.46 -1.91 -7.09
CA ALA A 17 -9.03 -0.56 -7.17
C ALA A 17 -10.56 -0.58 -6.99
N LEU A 18 -11.24 -1.53 -7.62
CA LEU A 18 -12.69 -1.72 -7.46
C LEU A 18 -13.05 -2.12 -6.04
N GLY A 19 -12.26 -2.99 -5.40
CA GLY A 19 -12.43 -3.36 -3.99
C GLY A 19 -12.27 -2.15 -3.05
N ALA A 20 -11.25 -1.31 -3.29
CA ALA A 20 -11.06 -0.08 -2.53
C ALA A 20 -12.21 0.92 -2.73
N LEU A 21 -12.69 1.09 -3.95
CA LEU A 21 -13.84 1.95 -4.25
C LEU A 21 -15.14 1.39 -3.64
N ALA A 22 -15.35 0.08 -3.66
CA ALA A 22 -16.48 -0.56 -2.99
C ALA A 22 -16.41 -0.35 -1.47
N GLY A 23 -15.22 -0.46 -0.87
CA GLY A 23 -14.97 -0.12 0.54
C GLY A 23 -15.31 1.34 0.85
N ALA A 24 -14.93 2.28 -0.03
CA ALA A 24 -15.30 3.68 0.10
C ALA A 24 -16.81 3.89 0.11
N VAL A 25 -17.53 3.26 -0.82
CA VAL A 25 -19.00 3.33 -0.91
C VAL A 25 -19.65 2.74 0.34
N LEU A 26 -19.15 1.60 0.84
CA LEU A 26 -19.61 1.00 2.09
C LEU A 26 -19.36 1.90 3.29
N CYS A 27 -18.26 2.64 3.33
CA CYS A 27 -18.01 3.63 4.38
C CYS A 27 -18.94 4.86 4.31
N PHE A 28 -19.44 5.23 3.12
CA PHE A 28 -20.36 6.36 2.96
C PHE A 28 -21.85 5.99 3.10
N VAL A 29 -22.23 4.83 2.56
CA VAL A 29 -23.62 4.35 2.35
C VAL A 29 -23.93 3.10 3.18
N GLY A 30 -22.94 2.52 3.86
CA GLY A 30 -23.10 1.29 4.64
C GLY A 30 -24.12 1.38 5.79
N PRO A 31 -24.46 0.21 6.36
CA PRO A 31 -25.54 0.09 7.34
C PRO A 31 -25.35 1.02 8.54
N ALA A 32 -26.46 1.46 9.14
CA ALA A 32 -26.46 2.45 10.22
C ALA A 32 -25.53 2.06 11.41
N GLU A 33 -25.37 0.76 11.66
CA GLU A 33 -24.48 0.19 12.68
C GLU A 33 -23.00 0.59 12.47
N LEU A 34 -22.52 0.65 11.21
CA LEU A 34 -21.17 1.10 10.87
C LEU A 34 -20.94 2.60 11.13
N ARG A 35 -22.04 3.38 11.15
CA ARG A 35 -22.05 4.82 11.41
C ARG A 35 -21.98 5.14 12.89
N GLU A 36 -22.54 4.28 13.73
CA GLU A 36 -22.56 4.43 15.19
C GLU A 36 -21.28 3.89 15.83
N ASP A 37 -20.74 2.77 15.34
CA ASP A 37 -19.54 2.15 15.90
C ASP A 37 -18.22 2.80 15.43
N VAL A 38 -18.21 3.50 14.29
CA VAL A 38 -17.00 4.10 13.71
C VAL A 38 -17.19 5.62 13.52
N PRO A 39 -16.71 6.46 14.47
CA PRO A 39 -16.90 7.91 14.42
C PRO A 39 -16.24 8.57 13.18
N TYR A 40 -15.24 7.92 12.58
CA TYR A 40 -14.50 8.41 11.41
C TYR A 40 -14.86 7.69 10.09
N HIS A 41 -16.02 7.01 10.01
CA HIS A 41 -16.42 6.21 8.84
C HIS A 41 -16.35 6.99 7.51
N ARG A 42 -16.71 8.28 7.47
CA ARG A 42 -16.61 9.11 6.25
C ARG A 42 -15.17 9.44 5.84
N GLU A 43 -14.30 9.69 6.81
CA GLU A 43 -12.88 9.98 6.55
C GLU A 43 -12.17 8.73 6.04
N LEU A 44 -12.49 7.56 6.61
CA LEU A 44 -12.05 6.26 6.11
C LEU A 44 -12.56 6.01 4.69
N GLY A 45 -13.82 6.35 4.39
CA GLY A 45 -14.37 6.24 3.04
C GLY A 45 -13.64 7.12 2.02
N LEU A 46 -13.28 8.35 2.40
CA LEU A 46 -12.45 9.25 1.59
C LEU A 46 -11.04 8.67 1.37
N GLY A 47 -10.45 8.09 2.41
CA GLY A 47 -9.16 7.38 2.33
C GLY A 47 -9.19 6.21 1.36
N PHE A 48 -10.21 5.34 1.46
CA PHE A 48 -10.41 4.22 0.54
C PHE A 48 -10.64 4.68 -0.91
N GLY A 49 -11.38 5.77 -1.11
CA GLY A 49 -11.61 6.36 -2.43
C GLY A 49 -10.33 6.92 -3.04
N ALA A 50 -9.56 7.69 -2.27
CA ALA A 50 -8.27 8.23 -2.68
C ALA A 50 -7.25 7.11 -2.97
N PHE A 51 -7.24 6.05 -2.16
CA PHE A 51 -6.39 4.87 -2.36
C PHE A 51 -6.75 4.12 -3.64
N GLY A 52 -8.04 3.89 -3.91
CA GLY A 52 -8.52 3.31 -5.16
C GLY A 52 -8.09 4.12 -6.41
N LEU A 53 -8.16 5.45 -6.31
CA LEU A 53 -7.74 6.35 -7.38
C LEU A 53 -6.21 6.33 -7.58
N LEU A 54 -5.45 6.20 -6.49
CA LEU A 54 -3.99 6.01 -6.50
C LEU A 54 -3.57 4.69 -7.16
N ILE A 55 -4.31 3.59 -6.92
CA ILE A 55 -4.13 2.31 -7.61
C ILE A 55 -4.34 2.47 -9.11
N PHE A 56 -5.34 3.24 -9.51
CA PHE A 56 -5.58 3.53 -10.92
C PHE A 56 -4.44 4.35 -11.54
N LEU A 57 -3.95 5.39 -10.84
CA LEU A 57 -2.81 6.20 -11.25
C LEU A 57 -1.50 5.41 -11.32
N ALA A 58 -1.32 4.41 -10.45
CA ALA A 58 -0.15 3.53 -10.45
C ALA A 58 -0.01 2.69 -11.73
N LEU A 59 -1.09 2.48 -12.49
CA LEU A 59 -1.04 1.82 -13.80
C LEU A 59 -0.36 2.68 -14.88
N PHE A 60 -0.35 4.02 -14.70
CA PHE A 60 0.13 4.96 -15.71
C PHE A 60 1.39 5.72 -15.28
N SER A 61 1.73 5.72 -13.99
CA SER A 61 2.85 6.49 -13.44
C SER A 61 3.71 5.65 -12.50
N VAL A 62 5.01 5.57 -12.82
CA VAL A 62 6.02 4.92 -11.97
C VAL A 62 6.12 5.60 -10.60
N ARG A 63 5.96 6.93 -10.57
CA ARG A 63 5.90 7.70 -9.32
C ARG A 63 4.70 7.32 -8.46
N ALA A 64 3.53 7.16 -9.09
CA ALA A 64 2.31 6.75 -8.37
C ALA A 64 2.41 5.31 -7.87
N LYS A 65 3.05 4.41 -8.63
CA LYS A 65 3.34 3.04 -8.21
C LYS A 65 4.27 3.00 -6.99
N ALA A 66 5.35 3.76 -7.02
CA ALA A 66 6.26 3.87 -5.88
C ALA A 66 5.59 4.49 -4.64
N PHE A 67 4.75 5.50 -4.85
CA PHE A 67 3.98 6.13 -3.77
C PHE A 67 2.90 5.20 -3.19
N LEU A 68 2.28 4.37 -4.02
CA LEU A 68 1.34 3.35 -3.57
C LEU A 68 2.03 2.30 -2.71
N ILE A 69 3.20 1.81 -3.14
CA ILE A 69 4.01 0.87 -2.35
C ILE A 69 4.38 1.50 -1.02
N PHE A 70 4.80 2.78 -1.01
CA PHE A 70 5.04 3.51 0.23
C PHE A 70 3.83 3.50 1.16
N ILE A 71 2.64 3.86 0.69
CA ILE A 71 1.41 3.87 1.51
C ILE A 71 1.13 2.49 2.10
N VAL A 72 1.21 1.43 1.29
CA VAL A 72 0.93 0.05 1.73
C VAL A 72 1.94 -0.40 2.78
N VAL A 73 3.24 -0.18 2.54
CA VAL A 73 4.31 -0.57 3.46
C VAL A 73 4.21 0.22 4.77
N THR A 74 3.90 1.52 4.71
CA THR A 74 3.66 2.33 5.91
C THR A 74 2.44 1.85 6.69
N ALA A 75 1.34 1.50 6.01
CA ALA A 75 0.15 0.95 6.67
C ALA A 75 0.45 -0.37 7.39
N ILE A 76 1.24 -1.26 6.77
CA ILE A 76 1.71 -2.50 7.39
C ILE A 76 2.57 -2.18 8.62
N THR A 77 3.50 -1.25 8.51
CA THR A 77 4.40 -0.84 9.61
C THR A 77 3.61 -0.31 10.80
N ILE A 78 2.60 0.53 10.57
CA ILE A 78 1.71 1.04 11.61
C ILE A 78 0.90 -0.11 12.23
N GLY A 79 0.41 -1.05 11.41
CA GLY A 79 -0.29 -2.24 11.88
C GLY A 79 0.57 -3.12 12.79
N GLU A 80 1.82 -3.38 12.41
CA GLU A 80 2.79 -4.12 13.24
C GLU A 80 3.08 -3.41 14.56
N ALA A 81 3.29 -2.09 14.52
CA ALA A 81 3.48 -1.27 15.73
C ALA A 81 2.26 -1.31 16.66
N ALA A 82 1.05 -1.24 16.11
CA ALA A 82 -0.18 -1.33 16.90
C ALA A 82 -0.35 -2.72 17.52
N VAL A 83 -0.08 -3.80 16.77
CA VAL A 83 -0.16 -5.18 17.26
C VAL A 83 0.84 -5.41 18.39
N THR A 84 2.08 -4.97 18.23
CA THR A 84 3.13 -5.09 19.28
C THR A 84 2.82 -4.29 20.54
N MET A 85 2.08 -3.18 20.44
CA MET A 85 1.61 -2.41 21.60
C MET A 85 0.37 -3.02 22.28
N THR A 86 -0.46 -3.77 21.53
CA THR A 86 -1.75 -4.29 22.01
C THR A 86 -1.63 -5.66 22.66
N PHE A 87 -0.75 -6.52 22.14
CA PHE A 87 -0.64 -7.91 22.59
C PHE A 87 0.68 -8.16 23.33
N PRO A 88 0.63 -8.84 24.50
CA PRO A 88 1.84 -9.20 25.23
C PRO A 88 2.55 -10.36 24.54
N PHE A 89 3.60 -10.06 23.77
CA PHE A 89 4.43 -11.05 23.13
C PHE A 89 5.61 -11.49 24.02
N PRO A 90 6.05 -12.75 23.94
CA PRO A 90 7.32 -13.18 24.54
C PRO A 90 8.51 -12.41 23.94
N SER A 91 9.55 -12.15 24.74
CA SER A 91 10.62 -11.21 24.42
C SER A 91 11.32 -11.47 23.07
N TRP A 92 11.44 -12.73 22.66
CA TRP A 92 12.06 -13.09 21.37
C TRP A 92 11.21 -12.69 20.16
N GLN A 93 9.87 -12.80 20.26
CA GLN A 93 8.95 -12.35 19.20
C GLN A 93 8.89 -10.84 19.14
N PHE A 94 8.96 -10.17 20.30
CA PHE A 94 9.01 -8.72 20.37
C PHE A 94 10.26 -8.15 19.68
N ILE A 95 11.44 -8.76 19.92
CA ILE A 95 12.69 -8.37 19.24
C ILE A 95 12.59 -8.64 17.74
N GLY A 96 12.07 -9.81 17.34
CA GLY A 96 11.89 -10.16 15.94
C GLY A 96 10.97 -9.18 15.21
N LEU A 97 9.80 -8.90 15.79
CA LEU A 97 8.84 -7.92 15.26
C LEU A 97 9.44 -6.52 15.23
N GLY A 98 10.18 -6.11 16.27
CA GLY A 98 10.85 -4.82 16.30
C GLY A 98 11.85 -4.64 15.14
N ILE A 99 12.68 -5.66 14.86
CA ILE A 99 13.61 -5.63 13.73
C ILE A 99 12.85 -5.56 12.41
N VAL A 100 11.81 -6.38 12.24
CA VAL A 100 10.98 -6.36 11.03
C VAL A 100 10.35 -4.99 10.82
N THR A 101 9.73 -4.41 11.85
CA THR A 101 9.10 -3.09 11.77
C THR A 101 10.10 -1.99 11.40
N VAL A 102 11.33 -2.02 11.93
CA VAL A 102 12.38 -1.07 11.56
C VAL A 102 12.79 -1.25 10.09
N LEU A 103 12.98 -2.49 9.64
CA LEU A 103 13.34 -2.76 8.24
C LEU A 103 12.22 -2.34 7.28
N THR A 104 10.97 -2.64 7.61
CA THR A 104 9.79 -2.24 6.85
C THR A 104 9.66 -0.71 6.79
N ALA A 105 9.92 -0.01 7.90
CA ALA A 105 9.94 1.45 7.94
C ALA A 105 11.04 2.05 7.05
N CYS A 106 12.27 1.49 7.10
CA CYS A 106 13.36 1.91 6.23
C CYS A 106 13.01 1.68 4.75
N TYR A 107 12.39 0.56 4.41
CA TYR A 107 11.94 0.27 3.05
C TYR A 107 10.86 1.25 2.57
N ALA A 108 9.93 1.67 3.45
CA ALA A 108 8.97 2.71 3.13
C ALA A 108 9.67 4.02 2.75
N VAL A 109 10.67 4.46 3.52
CA VAL A 109 11.44 5.68 3.22
C VAL A 109 12.13 5.58 1.85
N PHE A 110 12.71 4.43 1.51
CA PHE A 110 13.28 4.22 0.18
C PHE A 110 12.23 4.31 -0.94
N CYS A 111 11.07 3.69 -0.76
CA CYS A 111 9.96 3.79 -1.73
C CYS A 111 9.48 5.23 -1.92
N LEU A 112 9.47 6.03 -0.85
CA LEU A 112 9.14 7.45 -0.93
C LEU A 112 10.19 8.23 -1.72
N ILE A 113 11.48 7.97 -1.48
CA ILE A 113 12.58 8.58 -2.23
C ILE A 113 12.47 8.21 -3.71
N ASP A 114 12.21 6.94 -4.04
CA ASP A 114 12.03 6.48 -5.41
C ASP A 114 10.78 7.09 -6.06
N ALA A 115 9.70 7.30 -5.30
CA ALA A 115 8.51 8.01 -5.78
C ALA A 115 8.80 9.48 -6.14
N VAL A 116 9.59 10.17 -5.32
CA VAL A 116 10.00 11.57 -5.58
C VAL A 116 10.93 11.63 -6.79
N GLN A 117 11.86 10.68 -6.90
CA GLN A 117 12.86 10.67 -7.96
C GLN A 117 12.35 10.04 -9.27
N GLY A 118 11.20 9.36 -9.25
CA GLY A 118 10.65 8.67 -10.42
C GLY A 118 11.38 7.41 -10.82
N ARG A 119 12.03 6.73 -9.86
CA ARG A 119 12.63 5.42 -10.04
C ARG A 119 11.59 4.33 -9.73
N ASP A 120 11.68 3.18 -10.40
CA ASP A 120 10.79 2.04 -10.10
C ASP A 120 11.37 1.23 -8.92
N PRO A 121 10.73 1.22 -7.73
CA PRO A 121 11.22 0.48 -6.57
C PRO A 121 11.02 -1.03 -6.68
N SER A 122 10.27 -1.51 -7.68
CA SER A 122 10.00 -2.95 -7.86
C SER A 122 11.15 -3.71 -8.53
N GLY A 123 12.19 -3.02 -9.03
CA GLY A 123 13.39 -3.64 -9.61
C GLY A 123 13.15 -4.43 -10.92
N VAL A 124 11.92 -4.41 -11.46
CA VAL A 124 11.53 -5.15 -12.66
C VAL A 124 12.27 -4.66 -13.92
N ASP A 125 12.72 -3.41 -13.94
CA ASP A 125 13.41 -2.81 -15.09
C ASP A 125 14.89 -3.26 -15.22
N SER A 126 15.51 -3.76 -14.14
CA SER A 126 16.92 -4.18 -14.13
C SER A 126 17.16 -5.58 -14.71
N ILE A 127 16.21 -6.50 -14.55
CA ILE A 127 16.38 -7.91 -14.98
C ILE A 127 16.37 -8.03 -16.51
N GLY A 128 15.70 -7.10 -17.21
CA GLY A 128 15.64 -7.10 -18.68
C GLY A 128 16.87 -6.53 -19.39
N LYS A 129 17.78 -5.84 -18.67
CA LYS A 129 19.00 -5.26 -19.29
C LYS A 129 20.21 -6.19 -19.25
N ASP A 130 20.29 -7.08 -18.26
CA ASP A 130 21.42 -8.01 -18.14
C ASP A 130 21.29 -9.26 -19.03
N GLN A 131 20.14 -9.50 -19.65
CA GLN A 131 19.97 -10.58 -20.65
C GLN A 131 20.33 -10.17 -22.08
N LYS A 132 20.89 -8.97 -22.30
CA LYS A 132 21.31 -8.47 -23.62
C LYS A 132 22.80 -8.12 -23.72
N SER A 133 23.65 -8.66 -22.84
CA SER A 133 25.10 -8.62 -23.02
C SER A 133 25.67 -9.96 -23.44
#